data_AF-A0ABD2GGT4-F1
#
_entry.id   AF-A0ABD2GGT4-F1
#
_cell.length_a   1.000
_cell.length_b   1.000
_cell.length_c   1.000
_cell.angle_alpha   90.00
_cell.angle_beta   90.00
_cell.angle_gamma   90.00
#
_symmetry.space_group_name_H-M   'P 1'
#
loop_
_entity.id
_entity.type
_entity.pdbx_description
1 polymer ?
#
loop_
_entity_poly.entity_id
_entity_poly.type
_entity_poly.pdbx_seq_one_letter_code
_entity_poly.pdbx_strand_id
1 'polypeptide(L)'
;MELPHLGEHCSEKTCKRLDFLPMKCDACQEIFCKDHITYATHKCMSAYQKDIQVPVCPLCNIPIPVKRGEMPDIKVGEHIDRDCKSDPAQRKRKIFTNKCSRGGCKQKEMIRVTCDQCHLNYCLKHRHSLDHECKTGGVPPSKSGNAAQMRAQAASSSSASGSRSSASSSGTSRPFSNGVSANNRGQSSGATPRIPTSVSAQSVMPPSASFQAGLTEDQALQRALEMSLAETRPTVQPPLTPQEQEDQALAQALAASEEEYRRQQQRQQVRESKPSNCSLS
;
A
#
# COMPACT_ATOMS: atom_id res chain seq x y z
N MET A 1 -75.90 14.47 22.45
CA MET A 1 -75.23 15.43 21.55
C MET A 1 -73.97 14.74 21.07
N GLU A 2 -74.01 14.17 19.88
CA GLU A 2 -72.89 13.43 19.30
C GLU A 2 -72.00 14.43 18.56
N LEU A 3 -70.67 14.29 18.64
CA LEU A 3 -69.72 15.12 17.90
C LEU A 3 -69.24 14.34 16.66
N PRO A 4 -69.85 14.49 15.47
CA PRO A 4 -69.68 13.52 14.38
C PRO A 4 -68.48 13.80 13.47
N HIS A 5 -67.67 14.82 13.79
CA HIS A 5 -66.67 15.41 12.88
C HIS A 5 -65.35 15.81 13.57
N LEU A 6 -64.93 15.07 14.61
CA LEU A 6 -63.61 15.26 15.23
C LEU A 6 -62.69 14.09 14.90
N GLY A 7 -61.62 14.37 14.18
CA GLY A 7 -60.60 13.41 13.76
C GLY A 7 -60.51 13.28 12.24
N GLU A 8 -59.30 13.01 11.75
CA GLU A 8 -59.01 12.82 10.33
C GLU A 8 -58.62 11.36 10.06
N HIS A 9 -58.84 10.91 8.83
CA HIS A 9 -58.45 9.58 8.41
C HIS A 9 -56.96 9.55 8.05
N CYS A 10 -56.25 8.52 8.48
CA CYS A 10 -54.88 8.25 8.04
C CYS A 10 -54.83 8.01 6.52
N SER A 11 -54.04 8.80 5.78
CA SER A 11 -53.83 8.70 4.32
C SER A 11 -53.21 7.36 3.87
N GLU A 12 -52.64 6.58 4.81
CA GLU A 12 -52.15 5.24 4.50
C GLU A 12 -53.25 4.26 4.08
N LYS A 13 -53.01 3.57 2.96
CA LYS A 13 -54.00 2.74 2.26
C LYS A 13 -54.45 1.53 3.09
N THR A 14 -53.57 1.06 3.96
CA THR A 14 -53.77 -0.11 4.83
C THR A 14 -54.46 0.21 6.14
N CYS A 15 -54.38 1.47 6.62
CA CYS A 15 -54.83 1.83 7.95
C CYS A 15 -56.22 2.48 7.95
N LYS A 16 -56.41 3.56 7.17
CA LYS A 16 -57.64 4.37 7.08
C LYS A 16 -58.35 4.67 8.40
N ARG A 17 -57.64 4.61 9.53
CA ARG A 17 -58.21 4.79 10.87
C ARG A 17 -58.42 6.29 11.11
N LEU A 18 -59.57 6.62 11.69
CA LEU A 18 -59.82 7.93 12.29
C LEU A 18 -58.90 8.11 13.50
N ASP A 19 -58.03 9.12 13.44
CA ASP A 19 -57.22 9.56 14.57
C ASP A 19 -57.69 10.94 15.03
N PHE A 20 -57.92 11.07 16.34
CA PHE A 20 -58.39 12.31 16.96
C PHE A 20 -57.29 13.36 17.11
N LEU A 21 -56.02 12.99 16.85
CA LEU A 21 -54.89 13.91 16.74
C LEU A 21 -54.25 13.82 15.34
N PRO A 22 -54.78 14.54 14.34
CA PRO A 22 -54.25 14.54 12.98
C PRO A 22 -52.80 15.05 12.94
N MET A 23 -51.84 14.16 12.64
CA MET A 23 -50.45 14.54 12.46
C MET A 23 -50.09 14.60 10.98
N LYS A 24 -49.64 15.77 10.52
CA LYS A 24 -49.17 15.97 9.15
C LYS A 24 -47.68 15.65 9.03
N CYS A 25 -47.30 14.94 7.97
CA CYS A 25 -45.90 14.63 7.67
C CYS A 25 -45.16 15.88 7.18
N ASP A 26 -44.02 16.22 7.80
CA ASP A 26 -43.23 17.43 7.43
C ASP A 26 -42.69 17.43 5.99
N ALA A 27 -42.67 16.25 5.35
CA ALA A 27 -42.10 16.03 4.04
C ALA A 27 -43.15 15.97 2.92
N CYS A 28 -44.25 15.22 3.10
CA CYS A 28 -45.31 15.07 2.09
C CYS A 28 -46.63 15.77 2.46
N GLN A 29 -46.74 16.34 3.65
CA GLN A 29 -47.89 17.11 4.17
C GLN A 29 -49.21 16.31 4.35
N GLU A 30 -49.23 15.04 3.95
CA GLU A 30 -50.30 14.08 4.22
C GLU A 30 -50.51 13.81 5.72
N ILE A 31 -51.73 13.42 6.08
CA ILE A 31 -52.15 13.15 7.46
C ILE A 31 -51.99 11.66 7.78
N PHE A 32 -51.32 11.35 8.89
CA PHE A 32 -51.17 9.98 9.37
C PHE A 32 -51.52 9.87 10.85
N CYS A 33 -51.98 8.68 11.25
CA CYS A 33 -52.14 8.32 12.65
C CYS A 33 -50.79 8.09 13.34
N LYS A 34 -50.80 8.02 14.67
CA LYS A 34 -49.59 7.83 15.51
C LYS A 34 -48.64 6.74 15.01
N ASP A 35 -49.15 5.63 14.51
CA ASP A 35 -48.33 4.48 14.14
C ASP A 35 -47.83 4.50 12.69
N HIS A 36 -48.36 5.41 11.84
CA HIS A 36 -47.97 5.54 10.42
C HIS A 36 -47.23 6.84 10.06
N ILE A 37 -47.14 7.79 11.00
CA ILE A 37 -46.49 9.11 10.80
C ILE A 37 -45.00 9.05 10.44
N THR A 38 -44.29 7.96 10.75
CA THR A 38 -42.85 7.84 10.45
C THR A 38 -42.62 7.70 8.93
N TYR A 39 -41.54 8.30 8.41
CA TYR A 39 -41.26 8.28 6.96
C TYR A 39 -41.13 6.86 6.39
N ALA A 40 -40.66 5.89 7.19
CA ALA A 40 -40.53 4.49 6.81
C ALA A 40 -41.89 3.77 6.71
N THR A 41 -42.82 4.03 7.63
CA THR A 41 -44.13 3.36 7.66
C THR A 41 -45.02 3.75 6.48
N HIS A 42 -45.03 5.02 6.08
CA HIS A 42 -45.80 5.52 4.93
C HIS A 42 -44.98 5.69 3.63
N LYS A 43 -43.75 5.15 3.60
CA LYS A 43 -42.85 5.16 2.43
C LYS A 43 -42.76 6.54 1.76
N CYS A 44 -42.50 7.55 2.59
CA CYS A 44 -42.61 8.96 2.20
C CYS A 44 -41.71 9.29 1.01
N MET A 45 -42.31 9.70 -0.12
CA MET A 45 -41.55 10.02 -1.34
C MET A 45 -40.52 11.14 -1.12
N SER A 46 -40.77 12.06 -0.20
CA SER A 46 -39.90 13.19 0.14
C SER A 46 -39.09 13.02 1.44
N ALA A 47 -39.01 11.79 1.99
CA ALA A 47 -38.23 11.49 3.22
C ALA A 47 -36.82 12.08 3.19
N TYR A 48 -36.14 11.95 2.05
CA TYR A 48 -34.77 12.41 1.79
C TYR A 48 -34.53 13.91 2.06
N GLN A 49 -35.57 14.75 2.11
CA GLN A 49 -35.45 16.19 2.38
C GLN A 49 -35.45 16.54 3.88
N LYS A 50 -35.94 15.63 4.73
CA LYS A 50 -36.22 15.88 6.15
C LYS A 50 -35.55 14.90 7.12
N ASP A 51 -35.31 13.65 6.70
CA ASP A 51 -34.65 12.63 7.53
C ASP A 51 -33.12 12.84 7.58
N ILE A 52 -32.70 13.90 8.25
CA ILE A 52 -31.29 14.29 8.39
C ILE A 52 -30.68 13.49 9.55
N GLN A 53 -30.34 12.24 9.29
CA GLN A 53 -29.61 11.42 10.26
C GLN A 53 -28.19 11.97 10.43
N VAL A 54 -27.69 11.97 11.66
CA VAL A 54 -26.35 12.45 12.01
C VAL A 54 -25.40 11.26 12.03
N PRO A 55 -24.61 11.00 10.96
CA PRO A 55 -23.69 9.89 10.93
C PRO A 55 -22.58 10.07 11.96
N VAL A 56 -22.11 8.97 12.53
CA VAL A 56 -21.00 8.93 13.49
C VAL A 56 -19.73 8.50 12.76
N CYS A 57 -18.61 9.18 12.99
CA CYS A 57 -17.34 8.77 12.39
C CYS A 57 -16.84 7.45 13.00
N PRO A 58 -16.55 6.40 12.19
CA PRO A 58 -16.07 5.11 12.71
C PRO A 58 -14.66 5.16 13.33
N LEU A 59 -13.90 6.23 13.12
CA LEU A 59 -12.51 6.36 13.62
C LEU A 59 -12.38 7.15 14.93
N CYS A 60 -13.36 7.99 15.27
CA CYS A 60 -13.30 8.86 16.46
C CYS A 60 -14.60 8.89 17.27
N ASN A 61 -15.67 8.23 16.80
CA ASN A 61 -17.00 8.21 17.40
C ASN A 61 -17.62 9.60 17.64
N ILE A 62 -17.18 10.61 16.89
CA ILE A 62 -17.75 11.96 16.93
C ILE A 62 -18.93 12.01 15.94
N PRO A 63 -20.12 12.53 16.33
CA PRO A 63 -21.23 12.77 15.42
C PRO A 63 -20.90 13.91 14.44
N ILE A 64 -21.17 13.71 13.15
CA ILE A 64 -20.82 14.64 12.07
C ILE A 64 -22.08 15.38 11.58
N PRO A 65 -22.18 16.72 11.73
CA PRO A 65 -23.36 17.46 11.29
C PRO A 65 -23.49 17.56 9.76
N VAL A 66 -24.39 16.78 9.17
CA VAL A 66 -24.70 16.79 7.73
C VAL A 66 -25.67 17.93 7.39
N LYS A 67 -25.45 18.64 6.27
CA LYS A 67 -26.35 19.70 5.79
C LYS A 67 -27.46 19.10 4.92
N ARG A 68 -28.61 19.77 4.83
CA ARG A 68 -29.71 19.37 3.92
C ARG A 68 -29.19 19.29 2.48
N GLY A 69 -29.37 18.14 1.83
CA GLY A 69 -28.95 17.88 0.44
C GLY A 69 -27.52 17.36 0.26
N GLU A 70 -26.76 17.16 1.35
CA GLU A 70 -25.40 16.60 1.34
C GLU A 70 -25.46 15.14 1.77
N MET A 71 -24.80 14.21 1.06
CA MET A 71 -24.85 12.79 1.43
C MET A 71 -24.00 12.50 2.69
N PRO A 72 -24.50 11.68 3.63
CA PRO A 72 -23.76 11.31 4.84
C PRO A 72 -22.34 10.80 4.56
N ASP A 73 -22.17 9.89 3.60
CA ASP A 73 -20.88 9.25 3.31
C ASP A 73 -19.81 10.22 2.83
N ILE A 74 -20.18 11.19 1.98
CA ILE A 74 -19.27 12.22 1.48
C ILE A 74 -18.73 13.04 2.66
N LYS A 75 -19.59 13.40 3.60
CA LYS A 75 -19.22 14.21 4.74
C LYS A 75 -18.47 13.44 5.82
N VAL A 76 -18.78 12.16 6.00
CA VAL A 76 -17.98 11.25 6.82
C VAL A 76 -16.57 11.12 6.24
N GLY A 77 -16.44 11.02 4.92
CA GLY A 77 -15.16 11.07 4.20
C GLY A 77 -14.40 12.38 4.42
N GLU A 78 -15.03 13.54 4.18
CA GLU A 78 -14.40 14.85 4.40
C GLU A 78 -13.90 15.00 5.84
N HIS A 79 -14.71 14.59 6.83
CA HIS A 79 -14.27 14.57 8.22
C HIS A 79 -13.06 13.66 8.43
N ILE A 80 -13.07 12.42 7.92
CA ILE A 80 -11.95 11.48 8.03
C ILE A 80 -10.66 12.11 7.49
N ASP A 81 -10.72 12.76 6.34
CA ASP A 81 -9.55 13.34 5.68
C ASP A 81 -9.07 14.65 6.33
N ARG A 82 -9.97 15.55 6.73
CA ARG A 82 -9.61 16.91 7.19
C ARG A 82 -9.63 17.09 8.71
N ASP A 83 -10.72 16.71 9.37
CA ASP A 83 -11.03 17.13 10.74
C ASP A 83 -10.94 16.02 11.79
N CYS A 84 -10.83 14.76 11.36
CA CYS A 84 -10.78 13.61 12.26
C CYS A 84 -9.52 13.67 13.12
N LYS A 85 -9.71 13.68 14.44
CA LYS A 85 -8.64 13.81 15.44
C LYS A 85 -8.04 12.47 15.85
N SER A 86 -8.57 11.35 15.36
CA SER A 86 -8.11 10.00 15.68
C SER A 86 -6.63 9.82 15.30
N ASP A 87 -5.92 9.02 16.09
CA ASP A 87 -4.50 8.77 15.85
C ASP A 87 -4.18 8.19 14.46
N PRO A 88 -4.99 7.25 13.88
CA PRO A 88 -4.80 6.80 12.50
C PRO A 88 -4.91 7.93 11.47
N ALA A 89 -5.89 8.84 11.62
CA ALA A 89 -6.07 9.97 10.72
C ALA A 89 -4.93 11.00 10.86
N GLN A 90 -4.46 11.27 12.10
CA GLN A 90 -3.31 12.15 12.32
C GLN A 90 -2.00 11.58 11.78
N ARG A 91 -1.79 10.26 11.86
CA ARG A 91 -0.63 9.60 11.23
C ARG A 91 -0.67 9.74 9.70
N LYS A 92 -1.85 9.61 9.07
CA LYS A 92 -2.04 9.90 7.63
C LYS A 92 -1.77 11.36 7.25
N ARG A 93 -1.92 12.35 8.14
CA ARG A 93 -1.54 13.75 7.83
C ARG A 93 -0.05 14.05 8.03
N LYS A 94 0.67 13.24 8.81
CA LYS A 94 2.10 13.41 9.16
C LYS A 94 3.07 12.70 8.20
N ILE A 95 2.59 12.28 7.02
CA ILE A 95 3.33 11.54 5.99
C ILE A 95 4.67 12.21 5.64
N PHE A 96 4.74 13.54 5.48
CA PHE A 96 5.98 14.26 5.15
C PHE A 96 6.62 14.98 6.36
N THR A 97 6.92 14.23 7.42
CA THR A 97 7.57 14.75 8.64
C THR A 97 9.10 14.68 8.62
N ASN A 98 9.70 13.74 7.88
CA ASN A 98 11.14 13.45 7.93
C ASN A 98 11.95 14.48 7.11
N LYS A 99 12.37 15.56 7.77
CA LYS A 99 13.19 16.65 7.20
C LYS A 99 14.66 16.25 7.10
N CYS A 100 15.26 16.48 5.92
CA CYS A 100 16.70 16.35 5.75
C CYS A 100 17.49 17.29 6.68
N SER A 101 18.53 16.75 7.34
CA SER A 101 19.39 17.47 8.28
C SER A 101 20.61 18.14 7.63
N ARG A 102 20.79 18.01 6.30
CA ARG A 102 21.89 18.66 5.57
C ARG A 102 21.60 20.14 5.36
N GLY A 103 22.60 20.98 5.64
CA GLY A 103 22.55 22.43 5.37
C GLY A 103 22.08 22.72 3.94
N GLY A 104 21.09 23.60 3.79
CA GLY A 104 20.49 23.96 2.50
C GLY A 104 19.41 23.00 1.97
N CYS A 105 19.26 21.78 2.50
CA CYS A 105 18.26 20.85 2.00
C CYS A 105 16.88 21.05 2.65
N LYS A 106 15.88 21.46 1.86
CA LYS A 106 14.48 21.62 2.31
C LYS A 106 13.60 20.38 2.11
N GLN A 107 14.13 19.31 1.52
CA GLN A 107 13.37 18.12 1.14
C GLN A 107 12.90 17.33 2.38
N LYS A 108 11.64 16.91 2.36
CA LYS A 108 11.03 16.05 3.38
C LYS A 108 10.63 14.73 2.72
N GLU A 109 11.05 13.62 3.31
CA GLU A 109 10.71 12.30 2.80
C GLU A 109 9.53 11.68 3.56
N MET A 110 8.85 10.75 2.91
CA MET A 110 7.83 9.93 3.55
C MET A 110 8.44 8.95 4.56
N ILE A 111 9.62 8.40 4.24
CA ILE A 111 10.33 7.41 5.04
C ILE A 111 11.45 8.09 5.83
N ARG A 112 11.64 7.70 7.10
CA ARG A 112 12.77 8.15 7.91
C ARG A 112 14.05 7.43 7.47
N VAL A 113 14.85 8.10 6.63
CA VAL A 113 16.18 7.62 6.23
C VAL A 113 17.23 8.17 7.21
N THR A 114 17.74 7.33 8.11
CA THR A 114 18.83 7.66 9.03
C THR A 114 20.18 7.24 8.44
N CYS A 115 21.23 8.02 8.70
CA CYS A 115 22.61 7.55 8.46
C CYS A 115 23.03 6.57 9.56
N ASP A 116 23.66 5.45 9.19
CA ASP A 116 24.14 4.44 10.15
C ASP A 116 25.34 4.94 10.98
N GLN A 117 26.05 5.96 10.50
CA GLN A 117 27.24 6.49 11.14
C GLN A 117 26.91 7.68 12.05
N CYS A 118 26.23 8.72 11.53
CA CYS A 118 25.92 9.92 12.32
C CYS A 118 24.48 9.99 12.88
N HIS A 119 23.63 9.00 12.59
CA HIS A 119 22.24 8.85 13.09
C HIS A 119 21.26 10.01 12.80
N LEU A 120 21.68 11.04 12.08
CA LEU A 120 20.84 12.12 11.59
C LEU A 120 19.94 11.65 10.43
N ASN A 121 18.78 12.29 10.28
CA ASN A 121 17.85 12.01 9.18
C ASN A 121 18.19 12.84 7.94
N TYR A 122 18.27 12.18 6.79
CA TYR A 122 18.50 12.82 5.50
C TYR A 122 17.40 12.47 4.51
N CYS A 123 17.31 13.18 3.38
CA CYS A 123 16.45 12.77 2.28
C CYS A 123 17.11 11.66 1.45
N LEU A 124 16.37 11.04 0.53
CA LEU A 124 16.90 9.94 -0.30
C LEU A 124 18.14 10.37 -1.12
N LYS A 125 18.18 11.65 -1.55
CA LYS A 125 19.33 12.26 -2.24
C LYS A 125 20.57 12.47 -1.37
N HIS A 126 20.40 12.52 -0.04
CA HIS A 126 21.49 12.77 0.91
C HIS A 126 21.72 11.58 1.86
N ARG A 127 21.28 10.37 1.48
CA ARG A 127 21.37 9.17 2.32
C ARG A 127 22.81 8.73 2.59
N HIS A 128 23.68 8.77 1.59
CA HIS A 128 25.06 8.31 1.72
C HIS A 128 25.94 9.33 2.44
N SER A 129 26.99 8.84 3.11
CA SER A 129 27.96 9.62 3.88
C SER A 129 28.85 10.56 3.06
N LEU A 130 28.72 10.55 1.73
CA LEU A 130 29.35 11.50 0.81
C LEU A 130 28.39 12.65 0.46
N ASP A 131 27.10 12.34 0.33
CA ASP A 131 26.05 13.30 -0.02
C ASP A 131 25.63 14.16 1.18
N HIS A 132 25.95 13.77 2.40
CA HIS A 132 25.93 14.65 3.58
C HIS A 132 27.31 14.70 4.24
N GLU A 133 27.66 15.85 4.82
CA GLU A 133 28.86 16.01 5.66
C GLU A 133 28.73 15.15 6.94
N CYS A 134 29.08 13.88 6.80
CA CYS A 134 28.93 12.88 7.85
C CYS A 134 29.92 13.16 8.97
N LYS A 135 29.43 13.68 10.11
CA LYS A 135 30.29 14.20 11.20
C LYS A 135 31.01 13.11 12.01
N THR A 136 31.00 11.88 11.54
CA THR A 136 31.59 10.69 12.18
C THR A 136 32.84 10.18 11.47
N GLY A 137 33.57 11.05 10.75
CA GLY A 137 34.98 10.85 10.40
C GLY A 137 35.90 10.93 11.63
N GLY A 138 35.60 10.16 12.68
CA GLY A 138 36.02 10.40 14.06
C GLY A 138 36.78 9.27 14.76
N VAL A 139 37.11 8.18 14.07
CA VAL A 139 38.19 7.27 14.48
C VAL A 139 39.16 7.16 13.32
N PRO A 140 40.35 7.81 13.37
CA PRO A 140 41.35 7.60 12.34
C PRO A 140 41.81 6.14 12.38
N PRO A 141 42.01 5.46 11.23
CA PRO A 141 42.63 4.14 11.23
C PRO A 141 44.00 4.26 11.92
N SER A 142 44.21 3.44 12.96
CA SER A 142 45.47 3.43 13.69
C SER A 142 46.65 3.16 12.74
N LYS A 143 47.88 3.42 13.18
CA LYS A 143 49.10 3.23 12.35
C LYS A 143 49.21 1.80 11.76
N SER A 144 48.62 0.81 12.43
CA SER A 144 48.40 -0.57 11.98
C SER A 144 47.34 -0.73 10.88
N GLY A 145 46.23 0.00 10.94
CA GLY A 145 45.13 -0.03 9.95
C GLY A 145 45.55 0.56 8.60
N ASN A 146 46.22 1.71 8.59
CA ASN A 146 46.79 2.28 7.35
C ASN A 146 47.80 1.32 6.70
N ALA A 147 48.62 0.63 7.49
CA ALA A 147 49.56 -0.37 6.97
C ALA A 147 48.83 -1.62 6.40
N ALA A 148 47.68 -2.00 6.94
CA ALA A 148 46.87 -3.08 6.38
C ALA A 148 46.22 -2.68 5.04
N GLN A 149 45.72 -1.45 4.93
CA GLN A 149 45.09 -0.95 3.71
C GLN A 149 46.10 -0.76 2.56
N MET A 150 47.32 -0.29 2.87
CA MET A 150 48.43 -0.26 1.90
C MET A 150 48.85 -1.65 1.44
N ARG A 151 48.92 -2.65 2.34
CA ARG A 151 49.21 -4.05 1.97
C ARG A 151 48.10 -4.68 1.11
N ALA A 152 46.83 -4.38 1.39
CA ALA A 152 45.71 -4.85 0.59
C ALA A 152 45.74 -4.29 -0.85
N GLN A 153 46.17 -3.03 -1.02
CA GLN A 153 46.33 -2.42 -2.34
C GLN A 153 47.55 -2.97 -3.10
N ALA A 154 48.64 -3.30 -2.42
CA ALA A 154 49.82 -3.94 -3.02
C ALA A 154 49.60 -5.41 -3.41
N ALA A 155 48.69 -6.13 -2.73
CA ALA A 155 48.34 -7.49 -3.10
C ALA A 155 47.61 -7.54 -4.46
N SER A 156 46.77 -6.54 -4.75
CA SER A 156 45.96 -6.45 -5.98
C SER A 156 46.74 -6.16 -7.26
N SER A 157 48.02 -5.80 -7.19
CA SER A 157 48.85 -5.42 -8.34
C SER A 157 49.90 -6.47 -8.75
N SER A 158 49.89 -7.66 -8.14
CA SER A 158 50.94 -8.68 -8.29
C SER A 158 50.52 -9.98 -9.03
N SER A 159 49.51 -9.91 -9.89
CA SER A 159 49.13 -10.99 -10.81
C SER A 159 49.56 -10.73 -12.26
N ALA A 160 50.87 -10.55 -12.48
CA ALA A 160 51.50 -10.58 -13.82
C ALA A 160 52.91 -11.19 -13.72
N SER A 161 53.09 -12.37 -14.32
CA SER A 161 54.29 -13.22 -14.21
C SER A 161 55.49 -12.66 -14.99
N GLY A 162 56.70 -12.69 -14.42
CA GLY A 162 57.87 -11.99 -15.00
C GLY A 162 59.27 -12.58 -14.82
N SER A 163 59.42 -13.78 -14.24
CA SER A 163 60.64 -14.62 -14.26
C SER A 163 61.89 -14.21 -13.44
N ARG A 164 62.61 -15.28 -13.05
CA ARG A 164 64.07 -15.47 -12.82
C ARG A 164 64.81 -14.82 -11.63
N SER A 165 65.27 -15.76 -10.79
CA SER A 165 66.66 -15.97 -10.31
C SER A 165 67.16 -15.42 -8.95
N SER A 166 67.30 -16.40 -8.03
CA SER A 166 68.53 -16.79 -7.29
C SER A 166 68.91 -16.14 -5.95
N ALA A 167 69.40 -17.06 -5.09
CA ALA A 167 70.20 -16.91 -3.86
C ALA A 167 69.52 -16.34 -2.59
N SER A 168 69.87 -16.77 -1.37
CA SER A 168 70.50 -18.02 -0.86
C SER A 168 70.52 -17.96 0.67
N SER A 169 70.28 -19.09 1.38
CA SER A 169 70.61 -19.33 2.81
C SER A 169 70.04 -18.35 3.87
N SER A 170 69.77 -18.66 5.15
CA SER A 170 69.80 -19.85 6.03
C SER A 170 69.21 -19.35 7.38
N GLY A 171 68.61 -20.10 8.29
CA GLY A 171 68.29 -21.52 8.44
C GLY A 171 67.88 -21.77 9.90
N THR A 172 67.18 -22.87 10.21
CA THR A 172 66.92 -23.38 11.59
C THR A 172 65.94 -22.50 12.44
N SER A 173 64.98 -23.01 13.21
CA SER A 173 64.63 -24.37 13.67
C SER A 173 63.11 -24.51 13.90
N ARG A 174 62.58 -25.74 13.79
CA ARG A 174 61.29 -26.14 14.42
C ARG A 174 61.49 -26.27 15.95
N PRO A 175 60.39 -26.36 16.73
CA PRO A 175 60.03 -27.72 17.14
C PRO A 175 58.55 -28.06 16.94
N PHE A 176 58.25 -29.34 17.14
CA PHE A 176 56.95 -29.98 17.12
C PHE A 176 56.74 -30.62 18.50
N SER A 177 55.50 -30.71 18.99
CA SER A 177 54.93 -31.91 19.66
C SER A 177 53.64 -31.63 20.45
N ASN A 178 52.76 -32.63 20.45
CA ASN A 178 51.53 -32.71 21.23
C ASN A 178 51.76 -32.71 22.76
N GLY A 179 50.72 -32.33 23.50
CA GLY A 179 50.47 -32.71 24.89
C GLY A 179 48.95 -32.80 25.13
N VAL A 180 48.50 -33.83 25.86
CA VAL A 180 47.07 -34.17 26.06
C VAL A 180 46.72 -34.23 27.55
N SER A 181 45.44 -34.07 27.90
CA SER A 181 44.84 -34.31 29.23
C SER A 181 45.21 -33.30 30.36
N ALA A 182 44.44 -33.11 31.44
CA ALA A 182 42.98 -33.29 31.64
C ALA A 182 42.54 -32.62 32.99
N ASN A 183 41.45 -31.84 32.92
CA ASN A 183 40.26 -31.91 33.81
C ASN A 183 40.23 -31.32 35.26
N ASN A 184 38.99 -31.01 35.70
CA ASN A 184 38.48 -30.61 37.02
C ASN A 184 38.80 -29.18 37.53
N ARG A 185 37.95 -28.48 38.32
CA ARG A 185 36.48 -28.47 38.62
C ARG A 185 36.26 -27.22 39.53
N GLY A 186 35.07 -26.64 39.72
CA GLY A 186 33.74 -26.87 39.17
C GLY A 186 32.68 -25.89 39.76
N GLN A 187 31.39 -26.24 39.54
CA GLN A 187 30.18 -25.93 40.35
C GLN A 187 29.63 -24.48 40.37
N SER A 188 28.33 -24.17 40.51
CA SER A 188 27.05 -24.94 40.65
C SER A 188 25.84 -23.96 40.59
N SER A 189 24.56 -24.27 40.32
CA SER A 189 23.83 -25.44 39.78
C SER A 189 22.30 -25.11 39.63
N GLY A 190 21.56 -25.83 38.77
CA GLY A 190 20.07 -25.88 38.74
C GLY A 190 19.42 -25.40 37.42
N ALA A 191 18.30 -25.94 36.93
CA ALA A 191 17.50 -27.14 37.18
C ALA A 191 16.43 -27.18 36.04
N THR A 192 15.93 -28.35 35.64
CA THR A 192 14.88 -28.50 34.60
C THR A 192 13.50 -28.80 35.24
N PRO A 193 12.39 -28.75 34.48
CA PRO A 193 11.97 -29.94 33.70
C PRO A 193 11.32 -29.65 32.32
N ARG A 194 11.04 -30.73 31.56
CA ARG A 194 10.16 -30.78 30.35
C ARG A 194 8.68 -30.85 30.82
N ILE A 195 7.59 -30.84 30.02
CA ILE A 195 7.23 -31.57 28.78
C ILE A 195 6.12 -30.77 27.96
N PRO A 196 5.38 -31.33 26.97
CA PRO A 196 5.54 -31.03 25.54
C PRO A 196 4.44 -30.15 24.90
N THR A 197 4.72 -29.56 23.74
CA THR A 197 3.69 -29.29 22.70
C THR A 197 4.25 -29.46 21.28
N SER A 198 3.44 -30.10 20.45
CA SER A 198 3.63 -30.27 19.01
C SER A 198 3.06 -29.09 18.22
N VAL A 199 3.80 -28.56 17.24
CA VAL A 199 3.33 -28.29 15.86
C VAL A 199 4.54 -27.95 14.98
N SER A 200 4.69 -28.62 13.83
CA SER A 200 5.78 -28.34 12.89
C SER A 200 5.50 -27.09 12.06
N ALA A 201 6.35 -26.06 12.20
CA ALA A 201 6.44 -24.98 11.21
C ALA A 201 7.57 -25.33 10.23
N GLN A 202 7.22 -25.92 9.09
CA GLN A 202 8.20 -26.34 8.10
C GLN A 202 8.32 -25.30 7.00
N SER A 203 9.32 -24.42 7.12
CA SER A 203 9.76 -23.55 6.04
C SER A 203 10.29 -24.41 4.89
N VAL A 204 9.61 -24.37 3.73
CA VAL A 204 10.12 -24.93 2.49
C VAL A 204 10.10 -23.83 1.44
N MET A 205 11.28 -23.41 1.01
CA MET A 205 11.44 -22.56 -0.16
C MET A 205 11.22 -23.41 -1.41
N PRO A 206 10.52 -22.91 -2.46
CA PRO A 206 10.46 -23.62 -3.72
C PRO A 206 11.86 -23.65 -4.37
N PRO A 207 12.28 -24.77 -4.99
CA PRO A 207 13.61 -24.90 -5.55
C PRO A 207 13.73 -24.15 -6.89
N SER A 208 14.80 -23.38 -7.04
CA SER A 208 15.17 -22.80 -8.33
C SER A 208 15.73 -23.88 -9.28
N ALA A 209 15.13 -23.97 -10.47
CA ALA A 209 15.68 -24.49 -11.72
C ALA A 209 16.21 -25.95 -11.79
N SER A 210 15.62 -26.75 -12.69
CA SER A 210 16.40 -27.41 -13.76
C SER A 210 15.50 -27.92 -14.90
N PHE A 211 15.99 -27.75 -16.13
CA PHE A 211 15.41 -28.16 -17.44
C PHE A 211 14.34 -27.29 -18.12
N GLN A 212 14.80 -26.23 -18.78
CA GLN A 212 14.42 -26.01 -20.19
C GLN A 212 15.52 -25.25 -20.95
N ALA A 213 16.24 -25.96 -21.83
CA ALA A 213 17.23 -25.37 -22.72
C ALA A 213 16.57 -24.92 -24.03
N GLY A 214 16.86 -23.69 -24.50
CA GLY A 214 16.61 -23.29 -25.88
C GLY A 214 15.41 -22.37 -26.17
N LEU A 215 14.75 -21.79 -25.17
CA LEU A 215 13.72 -20.75 -25.39
C LEU A 215 14.36 -19.35 -25.33
N THR A 216 13.94 -18.44 -26.23
CA THR A 216 14.37 -17.04 -26.18
C THR A 216 13.68 -16.28 -25.04
N GLU A 217 14.29 -15.19 -24.58
CA GLU A 217 13.83 -14.39 -23.42
C GLU A 217 12.36 -13.93 -23.58
N ASP A 218 11.98 -13.49 -24.78
CA ASP A 218 10.63 -13.06 -25.12
C ASP A 218 9.61 -14.22 -25.05
N GLN A 219 10.00 -15.41 -25.51
CA GLN A 219 9.16 -16.62 -25.46
C GLN A 219 9.01 -17.15 -24.02
N ALA A 220 10.02 -16.94 -23.16
CA ALA A 220 9.93 -17.23 -21.73
C ALA A 220 9.01 -16.22 -21.01
N LEU A 221 9.11 -14.93 -21.33
CA LEU A 221 8.26 -13.87 -20.77
C LEU A 221 6.78 -14.07 -21.16
N GLN A 222 6.51 -14.34 -22.44
CA GLN A 222 5.14 -14.56 -22.92
C GLN A 222 4.50 -15.79 -22.26
N ARG A 223 5.27 -16.88 -22.08
CA ARG A 223 4.79 -18.06 -21.34
C ARG A 223 4.60 -17.80 -19.84
N ALA A 224 5.40 -16.94 -19.21
CA ALA A 224 5.22 -16.54 -17.82
C ALA A 224 3.93 -15.70 -17.63
N LEU A 225 3.60 -14.84 -18.59
CA LEU A 225 2.34 -14.09 -18.61
C LEU A 225 1.14 -15.03 -18.82
N GLU A 226 1.23 -16.00 -19.73
CA GLU A 226 0.21 -17.04 -19.92
C GLU A 226 0.01 -17.91 -18.67
N MET A 227 1.10 -18.30 -17.99
CA MET A 227 1.02 -19.04 -16.73
C MET A 227 0.39 -18.21 -15.61
N SER A 228 0.69 -16.90 -15.53
CA SER A 228 0.06 -16.00 -14.57
C SER A 228 -1.46 -15.87 -14.80
N LEU A 229 -1.90 -15.86 -16.07
CA LEU A 229 -3.31 -15.87 -16.45
C LEU A 229 -3.99 -17.23 -16.16
N ALA A 230 -3.24 -18.33 -16.23
CA ALA A 230 -3.73 -19.67 -15.90
C ALA A 230 -3.84 -19.89 -14.37
N GLU A 231 -2.90 -19.40 -13.57
CA GLU A 231 -2.94 -19.49 -12.10
C GLU A 231 -4.02 -18.61 -11.45
N THR A 232 -4.52 -17.59 -12.17
CA THR A 232 -5.72 -16.83 -11.75
C THR A 232 -7.05 -17.54 -12.02
N ARG A 233 -7.05 -18.78 -12.52
CA ARG A 233 -8.27 -19.55 -12.81
C ARG A 233 -8.51 -20.62 -11.74
N PRO A 234 -9.51 -20.47 -10.84
CA PRO A 234 -9.91 -21.54 -9.94
C PRO A 234 -10.34 -22.77 -10.74
N THR A 235 -10.03 -23.97 -10.23
CA THR A 235 -10.24 -25.25 -10.95
C THR A 235 -11.72 -25.64 -11.12
N VAL A 236 -12.65 -24.79 -10.67
CA VAL A 236 -14.07 -24.80 -11.00
C VAL A 236 -14.47 -23.35 -11.25
N GLN A 237 -14.77 -22.99 -12.50
CA GLN A 237 -15.46 -21.73 -12.78
C GLN A 237 -16.95 -21.94 -12.49
N PRO A 238 -17.57 -21.23 -11.53
CA PRO A 238 -19.02 -21.07 -11.57
C PRO A 238 -19.40 -20.36 -12.88
N PRO A 239 -20.62 -20.56 -13.42
CA PRO A 239 -21.08 -19.75 -14.53
C PRO A 239 -21.03 -18.28 -14.11
N LEU A 240 -20.37 -17.45 -14.93
CA LEU A 240 -20.26 -16.00 -14.71
C LEU A 240 -21.65 -15.43 -14.43
N THR A 241 -21.76 -14.55 -13.44
CA THR A 241 -23.04 -13.91 -13.15
C THR A 241 -23.46 -13.05 -14.36
N PRO A 242 -24.77 -12.87 -14.63
CA PRO A 242 -25.21 -12.03 -15.74
C PRO A 242 -24.61 -10.63 -15.70
N GLN A 243 -24.46 -10.09 -14.49
CA GLN A 243 -23.85 -8.78 -14.24
C GLN A 243 -22.36 -8.72 -14.63
N GLU A 244 -21.56 -9.77 -14.37
CA GLU A 244 -20.17 -9.84 -14.84
C GLU A 244 -20.06 -9.89 -16.37
N GLN A 245 -21.06 -10.47 -17.05
CA GLN A 245 -21.11 -10.51 -18.51
C GLN A 245 -21.46 -9.13 -19.10
N GLU A 246 -22.36 -8.39 -18.45
CA GLU A 246 -22.67 -6.98 -18.79
C GLU A 246 -21.45 -6.07 -18.55
N ASP A 247 -20.76 -6.21 -17.41
CA ASP A 247 -19.55 -5.45 -17.08
C ASP A 247 -18.40 -5.73 -18.07
N GLN A 248 -18.21 -6.99 -18.49
CA GLN A 248 -17.22 -7.34 -19.52
C GLN A 248 -17.58 -6.76 -20.90
N ALA A 249 -18.85 -6.80 -21.30
CA ALA A 249 -19.31 -6.21 -22.56
C ALA A 249 -19.11 -4.68 -22.57
N LEU A 250 -19.40 -4.01 -21.45
CA LEU A 250 -19.16 -2.58 -21.27
C LEU A 250 -17.67 -2.23 -21.33
N ALA A 251 -16.81 -3.02 -20.67
CA ALA A 251 -15.36 -2.82 -20.71
C ALA A 251 -14.79 -2.97 -22.14
N GLN A 252 -15.26 -3.96 -22.90
CA GLN A 252 -14.87 -4.14 -24.31
C GLN A 252 -15.35 -2.99 -25.19
N ALA A 253 -16.57 -2.48 -24.98
CA ALA A 253 -17.11 -1.34 -25.72
C ALA A 253 -16.31 -0.05 -25.47
N LEU A 254 -15.93 0.21 -24.21
CA LEU A 254 -15.08 1.35 -23.86
C LEU A 254 -13.68 1.25 -24.48
N ALA A 255 -13.05 0.08 -24.43
CA ALA A 255 -11.74 -0.15 -25.06
C ALA A 255 -11.78 0.07 -26.58
N ALA A 256 -12.80 -0.44 -27.27
CA ALA A 256 -12.98 -0.22 -28.70
C ALA A 256 -13.19 1.26 -29.05
N SER A 257 -13.96 2.00 -28.23
CA SER A 257 -14.17 3.43 -28.41
C SER A 257 -12.89 4.25 -28.20
N GLU A 258 -12.08 3.90 -27.20
CA GLU A 258 -10.79 4.56 -26.96
C GLU A 258 -9.79 4.31 -28.10
N GLU A 259 -9.74 3.08 -28.63
CA GLU A 259 -8.90 2.77 -29.79
C GLU A 259 -9.37 3.49 -31.06
N GLU A 260 -10.68 3.56 -31.31
CA GLU A 260 -11.21 4.32 -32.45
C GLU A 260 -10.90 5.82 -32.31
N TYR A 261 -11.09 6.40 -31.13
CA TYR A 261 -10.72 7.79 -30.84
C TYR A 261 -9.23 8.05 -31.08
N ARG A 262 -8.35 7.13 -30.66
CA ARG A 262 -6.90 7.19 -30.90
C ARG A 262 -6.55 7.11 -32.39
N ARG A 263 -7.25 6.28 -33.17
CA ARG A 263 -7.11 6.22 -34.64
C ARG A 263 -7.62 7.48 -35.32
N GLN A 264 -8.68 8.11 -34.80
CA GLN A 264 -9.17 9.40 -35.29
C GLN A 264 -8.16 10.53 -35.02
N GLN A 265 -7.56 10.60 -33.83
CA GLN A 265 -6.48 11.57 -33.53
C GLN A 265 -5.28 11.40 -34.47
N GLN A 266 -4.81 10.17 -34.70
CA GLN A 266 -3.73 9.92 -35.67
C GLN A 266 -4.11 10.36 -37.10
N ARG A 267 -5.34 10.13 -37.53
CA ARG A 267 -5.84 10.60 -38.85
C ARG A 267 -5.93 12.12 -38.94
N GLN A 268 -6.20 12.83 -37.85
CA GLN A 268 -6.19 14.29 -37.81
C GLN A 268 -4.75 14.83 -37.89
N GLN A 269 -3.82 14.31 -37.08
CA GLN A 269 -2.40 14.69 -37.15
C GLN A 269 -1.79 14.46 -38.53
N VAL A 270 -2.09 13.32 -39.19
CA VAL A 270 -1.63 13.03 -40.56
C VAL A 270 -2.27 13.94 -41.63
N ARG A 271 -3.45 14.51 -41.35
CA ARG A 271 -4.08 15.54 -42.21
C ARG A 271 -3.43 16.91 -42.01
N GLU A 272 -3.15 17.33 -40.79
CA GLU A 272 -2.44 18.58 -40.50
C GLU A 272 -0.98 18.57 -40.99
N SER A 273 -0.31 17.42 -40.97
CA SER A 273 1.10 17.30 -41.39
C SER A 273 1.31 17.16 -42.91
N LYS A 274 0.26 17.15 -43.74
CA LYS A 274 0.37 17.13 -45.20
C LYS A 274 0.12 18.53 -45.77
N PRO A 275 1.13 19.22 -46.33
CA PRO A 275 0.92 20.51 -46.97
C PRO A 275 0.01 20.35 -48.19
N SER A 276 -1.02 21.19 -48.27
CA SER A 276 -2.00 21.20 -49.36
C SER A 276 -1.39 21.74 -50.65
N ASN A 277 -0.79 20.85 -51.44
CA ASN A 277 -0.19 21.20 -52.72
C ASN A 277 -1.30 21.34 -53.79
N CYS A 278 -1.89 22.53 -53.86
CA CYS A 278 -2.93 22.88 -54.82
C CYS A 278 -2.30 23.58 -56.02
N SER A 279 -1.96 22.83 -57.07
CA SER A 279 -1.49 23.38 -58.34
C SER A 279 -2.68 23.68 -59.25
N LEU A 280 -3.05 24.96 -59.36
CA LEU A 280 -3.93 25.44 -60.43
C LEU A 280 -3.17 25.38 -61.76
N SER A 281 -3.82 24.87 -62.81
CA SER A 281 -3.41 24.93 -64.21
C SER A 281 -4.52 25.59 -65.02
#